data_AF-A0A950GC17-F1
#
_entry.id   AF-A0A950GC17-F1
#
_cell.length_a   1.000
_cell.length_b   1.000
_cell.length_c   1.000
_cell.angle_alpha   90.00
_cell.angle_beta   90.00
_cell.angle_gamma   90.00
#
_symmetry.space_group_name_H-M   'P 1'
#
loop_
_entity.id
_entity.type
_entity.pdbx_description
1 polymer ?
#
loop_
_entity_poly.entity_id
_entity_poly.type
_entity_poly.pdbx_seq_one_letter_code
_entity_poly.pdbx_strand_id
1 'polypeptide(L)' 'MSVLLVEDDPLIREFVVEALREAGFHVIHASTGEEALDWCKRHAAD' A
#
# COMPACT_ATOMS: atom_id res chain seq x y z
N MET A 1 3.84 8.57 8.94
CA MET A 1 3.15 7.26 9.06
C MET A 1 2.95 6.73 7.65
N SER A 2 3.55 5.58 7.35
CA SER A 2 3.44 4.93 6.06
C SER A 2 2.47 3.76 6.14
N VAL A 3 1.63 3.58 5.12
CA VAL A 3 0.66 2.47 5.05
C VAL A 3 0.98 1.63 3.83
N LEU A 4 1.19 0.32 4.02
CA LEU A 4 1.29 -0.66 2.94
C LEU A 4 -0.12 -1.21 2.66
N LEU A 5 -0.68 -0.84 1.51
CA LEU A 5 -1.92 -1.39 0.98
C LEU A 5 -1.61 -2.56 0.05
N VAL A 6 -2.25 -3.70 0.27
CA VAL A 6 -2.18 -4.85 -0.64
C VAL A 6 -3.57 -5.07 -1.18
N GLU A 7 -3.76 -4.88 -2.49
CA GLU A 7 -5.07 -5.06 -3.11
C GLU A 7 -4.93 -5.45 -4.58
N ASP A 8 -5.64 -6.48 -5.02
CA ASP A 8 -5.48 -7.10 -6.34
C ASP A 8 -6.25 -6.33 -7.43
N ASP A 9 -7.48 -5.91 -7.14
CA ASP A 9 -8.28 -5.11 -8.07
C ASP A 9 -7.70 -3.69 -8.26
N PRO A 10 -7.38 -3.28 -9.50
CA PRO A 10 -6.77 -1.98 -9.75
C PRO A 10 -7.68 -0.80 -9.44
N LEU A 11 -8.99 -0.92 -9.66
CA LEU A 11 -9.95 0.16 -9.40
C LEU A 11 -10.13 0.37 -7.90
N ILE A 12 -10.25 -0.73 -7.14
CA ILE A 12 -10.36 -0.66 -5.68
C ILE A 12 -9.05 -0.12 -5.08
N ARG A 13 -7.90 -0.62 -5.54
CA ARG A 13 -6.59 -0.15 -5.08
C ARG A 13 -6.42 1.35 -5.27
N GLU A 14 -6.75 1.88 -6.45
CA GLU A 14 -6.65 3.33 -6.72
C GLU A 14 -7.56 4.14 -5.80
N PHE A 15 -8.83 3.74 -5.66
CA PHE A 15 -9.79 4.39 -4.77
C PHE A 15 -9.30 4.46 -3.32
N VAL A 16 -8.75 3.37 -2.78
CA VAL A 16 -8.24 3.32 -1.40
C VAL A 16 -6.95 4.13 -1.25
N VAL A 17 -6.05 4.11 -2.25
CA VAL A 17 -4.83 4.92 -2.26
C VAL A 17 -5.17 6.41 -2.19
N GLU A 18 -6.15 6.87 -2.97
CA GLU A 18 -6.59 8.27 -2.95
C GLU A 18 -7.15 8.65 -1.57
N ALA A 19 -8.08 7.86 -1.04
CA ALA A 19 -8.67 8.13 0.27
C ALA A 19 -7.63 8.21 1.41
N LEU A 20 -6.63 7.31 1.41
CA LEU A 20 -5.56 7.32 2.41
C LEU A 20 -4.61 8.51 2.24
N ARG A 21 -4.32 8.92 1.00
CA ARG A 21 -3.51 10.11 0.73
C ARG A 21 -4.22 11.38 1.15
N GLU A 22 -5.53 11.49 0.90
CA GLU A 22 -6.36 12.61 1.38
C GLU A 22 -6.39 12.69 2.92
N ALA A 23 -6.34 11.53 3.59
CA ALA A 23 -6.20 11.45 5.04
C ALA A 23 -4.78 11.76 5.57
N GLY A 24 -3.83 12.08 4.68
CA GLY A 24 -2.47 12.50 5.04
C GLY A 24 -1.46 11.36 5.23
N PHE A 25 -1.80 10.13 4.83
CA PHE A 25 -0.87 9.00 4.89
C PHE A 25 0.02 8.93 3.64
N HIS A 26 1.26 8.47 3.85
CA HIS A 26 2.10 8.04 2.74
C HIS A 26 1.75 6.59 2.40
N VAL A 27 1.19 6.36 1.21
CA VAL A 27 0.70 5.04 0.80
C VAL A 27 1.71 4.35 -0.11
N ILE A 28 2.15 3.16 0.29
CA ILE A 28 2.80 2.17 -0.57
C ILE A 28 1.72 1.18 -0.98
N HIS A 29 1.63 0.83 -2.26
CA HIS A 29 0.64 -0.12 -2.74
C HIS A 29 1.31 -1.32 -3.42
N ALA A 30 0.73 -2.50 -3.23
CA ALA A 30 1.11 -3.75 -3.87
C ALA A 30 -0.14 -4.40 -4.48
N SER A 31 0.04 -5.09 -5.61
CA SER A 31 -1.02 -5.83 -6.29
C SER A 31 -1.09 -7.31 -5.91
N THR A 32 -0.04 -7.80 -5.24
CA THR A 32 0.09 -9.19 -4.80
C THR A 32 0.74 -9.29 -3.42
N GLY A 33 0.58 -10.45 -2.78
CA GLY A 33 1.24 -10.74 -1.51
C GLY A 33 2.75 -10.80 -1.64
N GLU A 34 3.28 -11.33 -2.76
CA GLU A 34 4.71 -11.39 -3.03
C GLU A 34 5.35 -10.00 -3.09
N GLU A 35 4.72 -9.06 -3.81
CA GLU A 35 5.18 -7.67 -3.87
C GLU A 35 5.20 -7.01 -2.48
N ALA A 36 4.16 -7.26 -1.69
CA ALA A 36 4.05 -6.73 -0.33
C ALA A 36 5.14 -7.31 0.59
N LEU A 37 5.34 -8.62 0.56
CA LEU A 37 6.37 -9.30 1.35
C LEU A 37 7.77 -8.85 0.96
N ASP A 38 8.04 -8.67 -0.34
CA ASP A 38 9.33 -8.19 -0.82
C ASP A 38 9.58 -6.74 -0.40
N TRP A 39 8.54 -5.92 -0.30
CA TRP A 39 8.65 -4.58 0.28
C TRP A 39 9.00 -4.64 1.78
N CYS A 40 8.27 -5.44 2.57
CA CYS A 40 8.49 -5.62 4.01
C CYS A 40 9.86 -6.20 4.36
N LYS A 41 10.43 -7.06 3.52
CA LYS A 41 11.81 -7.57 3.72
C LYS A 41 12.87 -6.49 3.56
N ARG A 42 12.59 -5.45 2.75
CA ARG A 42 13.52 -4.36 2.44
C ARG A 42 13.36 -3.15 3.34
N HIS A 43 12.22 -3.00 4.02
CA HIS A 43 11.89 -1.86 4.85
C HIS A 43 11.30 -2.33 6.17
N ALA A 44 11.86 -1.86 7.29
CA ALA A 44 11.23 -2.05 8.59
C ALA A 44 9.92 -1.23 8.61
N ALA A 45 8.82 -1.87 9.04
CA ALA A 45 7.60 -1.14 9.36
C ALA A 45 7.82 -0.40 10.68
N ASP A 46 7.39 0.86 10.75
CA ASP A 46 7.33 1.66 11.98
C ASP A 46 6.14 1.25 12.86
#